data_AF-A0A2M7ZYT4-F1
#
_entry.id   AF-A0A2M7ZYT4-F1
#
_cell.length_a   1.000
_cell.length_b   1.000
_cell.length_c   1.000
_cell.angle_alpha   90.00
_cell.angle_beta   90.00
_cell.angle_gamma   90.00
#
_symmetry.space_group_name_H-M   'P 1'
#
loop_
_entity.id
_entity.type
_entity.pdbx_description
1 polymer ?
#
loop_
_entity_poly.entity_id
_entity_poly.type
_entity_poly.pdbx_seq_one_letter_code
_entity_poly.pdbx_strand_id
1 'polypeptide(L)'
;MSRHPGYIFKTVRADKDDYWEKFVTELVEPEEPKHRFEKRMERDRLPYTIRLNPKTKKYEVVETESVKKKLGHKKSNPLYPSAEKMSVSKHQSTSYANPSKGFKPSYFGWGKASRNELLVGVSFNPDDCLFWLMMLYDGGTHGRQKDFQTRETAQAYLDKQLTGGIFCESLEQLEIAGRKNPKKYNEVLAGLKWNMGGSSAVVVFSDNLESRLLAQLRALDLKKRLAAKYPDKKPITVPISIYPDVTDSSQTDFMPYDDDQQKKDRDEAKSDPDALCYVEAIDFVHAGTITENKSPAHLLQTYILLEKLGKKHAKDYLLKINCNDFYFLMGAFHHAICRDSSESVDQLMTLISDMCLDYPNILCSAATGPDAGENGFYFLILALFHAALKNSSENVKKIVDVVLKLIEKCDPAALAAL
;
A
#
# COMPACT_ATOMS: atom_id res chain seq x y z
N MET A 1 3.87 33.28 -17.57
CA MET A 1 3.18 32.13 -16.94
C MET A 1 4.24 31.14 -16.47
N SER A 2 4.22 30.75 -15.20
CA SER A 2 5.12 29.71 -14.67
C SER A 2 4.84 28.38 -15.37
N ARG A 3 5.90 27.64 -15.71
CA ARG A 3 5.79 26.30 -16.32
C ARG A 3 5.12 25.36 -15.33
N HIS A 4 4.15 24.56 -15.77
CA HIS A 4 3.60 23.48 -14.96
C HIS A 4 4.73 22.51 -14.56
N PRO A 5 4.98 22.30 -13.26
CA PRO A 5 6.17 21.59 -12.79
C PRO A 5 6.11 20.08 -13.04
N GLY A 6 4.93 19.54 -13.40
CA GLY A 6 4.68 18.11 -13.54
C GLY A 6 4.33 17.47 -12.20
N TYR A 7 4.44 16.15 -12.12
CA TYR A 7 4.06 15.35 -10.96
C TYR A 7 5.13 14.32 -10.64
N ILE A 8 5.49 14.22 -9.37
CA ILE A 8 6.18 13.06 -8.82
C ILE A 8 5.11 12.10 -8.33
N PHE A 9 5.17 10.83 -8.73
CA PHE A 9 4.13 9.88 -8.34
C PHE A 9 4.70 8.52 -7.94
N LYS A 10 3.97 7.88 -7.02
CA LYS A 10 4.25 6.55 -6.50
C LYS A 10 3.05 5.66 -6.77
N THR A 11 3.27 4.61 -7.54
CA THR A 11 2.26 3.59 -7.84
C THR A 11 2.33 2.45 -6.81
N VAL A 12 1.17 1.99 -6.31
CA VAL A 12 1.08 0.87 -5.35
C VAL A 12 0.16 -0.21 -5.93
N ARG A 13 0.63 -1.45 -6.01
CA ARG A 13 -0.14 -2.59 -6.50
C ARG A 13 -0.90 -3.24 -5.36
N ALA A 14 -2.22 -3.08 -5.35
CA ALA A 14 -3.07 -3.63 -4.28
C ALA A 14 -3.36 -5.14 -4.45
N ASP A 15 -3.02 -5.70 -5.61
CA ASP A 15 -3.31 -7.08 -6.03
C ASP A 15 -2.17 -8.08 -5.77
N LYS A 16 -0.96 -7.62 -5.41
CA LYS A 16 0.20 -8.50 -5.15
C LYS A 16 0.86 -8.22 -3.81
N ASP A 17 1.50 -7.04 -3.72
CA ASP A 17 2.25 -6.60 -2.55
C ASP A 17 1.68 -5.23 -2.13
N ASP A 18 0.56 -5.22 -1.41
CA ASP A 18 0.00 -3.96 -0.93
C ASP A 18 0.83 -3.46 0.28
N TYR A 19 1.61 -2.41 0.04
CA TYR A 19 2.40 -1.75 1.08
C TYR A 19 1.83 -0.39 1.46
N TRP A 20 0.54 -0.14 1.19
CA TRP A 20 -0.15 1.10 1.51
C TRP A 20 0.02 1.53 2.97
N GLU A 21 -0.26 0.65 3.94
CA GLU A 21 -0.11 0.98 5.37
C GLU A 21 1.30 1.52 5.69
N LYS A 22 2.34 0.82 5.22
CA LYS A 22 3.74 1.21 5.45
C LYS A 22 4.07 2.53 4.77
N PHE A 23 3.63 2.69 3.53
CA PHE A 23 3.82 3.90 2.74
C PHE A 23 3.17 5.12 3.41
N VAL A 24 1.90 5.01 3.78
CA VAL A 24 1.15 6.10 4.42
C VAL A 24 1.69 6.40 5.81
N THR A 25 2.10 5.39 6.58
CA THR A 25 2.73 5.62 7.89
C THR A 25 4.00 6.45 7.74
N GLU A 26 4.89 6.12 6.78
CA GLU A 26 6.09 6.94 6.52
C GLU A 26 5.77 8.35 6.00
N LEU A 27 4.68 8.49 5.26
CA LEU A 27 4.24 9.77 4.71
C LEU A 27 3.63 10.69 5.79
N VAL A 28 2.85 10.11 6.70
CA VAL A 28 2.20 10.83 7.80
C VAL A 28 3.18 11.05 8.94
N GLU A 29 4.05 10.09 9.26
CA GLU A 29 5.03 10.09 10.37
C GLU A 29 6.49 10.08 9.87
N PRO A 30 6.94 11.09 9.08
CA PRO A 30 8.30 11.12 8.53
C PRO A 30 9.41 11.16 9.60
N GLU A 31 9.10 11.65 10.81
CA GLU A 31 10.02 11.71 11.95
C GLU A 31 10.27 10.37 12.64
N GLU A 32 9.37 9.40 12.51
CA GLU A 32 9.49 8.07 13.11
C GLU A 32 9.47 6.97 12.03
N PRO A 33 10.46 6.91 11.14
CA PRO A 33 10.39 5.97 10.04
C PRO A 33 10.75 4.56 10.54
N LYS A 34 9.74 3.85 11.05
CA LYS A 34 9.79 2.47 11.59
C LYS A 34 10.16 1.44 10.53
N HIS A 35 9.81 1.71 9.28
CA HIS A 35 10.12 0.85 8.16
C HIS A 35 11.28 1.40 7.32
N ARG A 36 12.07 0.47 6.80
CA ARG A 36 13.03 0.70 5.75
C ARG A 36 12.53 -0.13 4.58
N PHE A 37 12.15 0.49 3.47
CA PHE A 37 12.20 -0.18 2.16
C PHE A 37 13.65 -0.35 1.67
N GLU A 38 14.63 -0.35 2.59
CA GLU A 38 15.98 -0.73 2.23
C GLU A 38 15.98 -2.23 1.98
N LYS A 39 15.79 -2.60 0.73
CA LYS A 39 16.26 -3.87 0.17
C LYS A 39 17.80 -4.01 0.24
N ARG A 40 18.50 -3.16 0.99
CA ARG A 40 19.96 -3.20 1.20
C ARG A 40 20.23 -3.48 2.66
N MET A 41 20.87 -4.61 2.93
CA MET A 41 21.48 -4.82 4.24
C MET A 41 22.62 -3.81 4.41
N GLU A 42 22.70 -3.18 5.59
CA GLU A 42 23.75 -2.18 5.90
C GLU A 42 25.18 -2.69 5.71
N ARG A 43 25.37 -4.02 5.71
CA ARG A 43 26.66 -4.69 5.56
C ARG A 43 27.23 -4.63 4.14
N ASP A 44 26.42 -4.26 3.14
CA ASP A 44 26.83 -4.25 1.72
C ASP A 44 27.20 -2.87 1.17
N ARG A 45 27.28 -1.83 2.02
CA ARG A 45 27.63 -0.49 1.56
C ARG A 45 29.12 -0.36 1.29
N LEU A 46 29.49 -0.22 0.02
CA LEU A 46 30.87 0.04 -0.39
C LEU A 46 31.30 1.49 -0.06
N PRO A 47 32.60 1.78 -0.05
CA PRO A 47 33.17 3.08 0.33
C PRO A 47 32.62 4.33 -0.33
N TYR A 48 32.26 4.26 -1.61
CA TYR A 48 31.84 5.41 -2.39
C TYR A 48 30.45 5.19 -2.97
N THR A 49 29.65 6.24 -3.07
CA THR A 49 28.32 6.22 -3.69
C THR A 49 28.13 7.47 -4.54
N ILE A 50 27.15 7.43 -5.44
CA ILE A 50 26.81 8.55 -6.32
C ILE A 50 25.47 9.14 -5.88
N ARG A 51 25.39 10.47 -5.80
CA ARG A 51 24.14 11.18 -5.50
C ARG A 51 23.97 12.42 -6.35
N LEU A 52 22.73 12.81 -6.60
CA LEU A 52 22.38 14.13 -7.15
C LEU A 52 22.41 15.16 -6.02
N ASN A 53 23.15 16.25 -6.22
CA ASN A 53 23.12 17.41 -5.34
C ASN A 53 22.15 18.46 -5.91
N PRO A 54 20.95 18.64 -5.32
CA PRO A 54 19.92 19.53 -5.83
C PRO A 54 20.33 21.01 -5.78
N LYS A 55 21.22 21.38 -4.85
CA LYS A 55 21.69 22.78 -4.67
C LYS A 55 22.60 23.19 -5.83
N THR A 56 23.46 22.28 -6.26
CA THR A 56 24.37 22.50 -7.39
C THR A 56 23.82 21.99 -8.72
N LYS A 57 22.71 21.24 -8.68
CA LYS A 57 22.12 20.51 -9.81
C LYS A 57 23.16 19.66 -10.55
N LYS A 58 24.00 18.95 -9.79
CA LYS A 58 25.07 18.10 -10.34
C LYS A 58 25.16 16.80 -9.57
N TYR A 59 25.58 15.74 -10.26
CA TYR A 59 25.96 14.50 -9.60
C TYR A 59 27.36 14.61 -8.99
N GLU A 60 27.55 13.94 -7.86
CA GLU A 60 28.83 13.87 -7.16
C GLU A 60 29.08 12.46 -6.60
N VAL A 61 30.35 12.06 -6.63
CA VAL A 61 30.86 10.88 -5.90
C VAL A 61 31.15 11.29 -4.47
N VAL A 62 30.58 10.57 -3.51
CA VAL A 62 30.74 10.85 -2.08
C VAL A 62 31.09 9.58 -1.30
N GLU A 63 31.88 9.75 -0.25
CA GLU A 63 32.16 8.69 0.72
C GLU A 63 30.92 8.33 1.54
N THR A 64 30.72 7.03 1.78
CA THR A 64 29.67 6.50 2.66
C THR A 64 30.03 6.71 4.14
N GLU A 65 29.01 6.76 5.01
CA GLU A 65 29.19 6.95 6.46
C GLU A 65 30.06 5.86 7.11
N SER A 66 29.99 4.62 6.59
CA SER A 66 30.79 3.50 7.10
C SER A 66 32.29 3.72 6.93
N VAL A 67 32.72 4.38 5.86
CA VAL A 67 34.12 4.73 5.62
C VAL A 67 34.55 5.95 6.42
N LYS A 68 33.70 6.98 6.48
CA LYS A 68 34.00 8.18 7.28
C LYS A 68 34.21 7.86 8.75
N LYS A 69 33.37 6.99 9.31
CA LYS A 69 33.50 6.52 10.69
C LYS A 69 34.79 5.73 10.93
N LYS A 70 35.24 4.93 9.95
CA LYS A 70 36.52 4.19 10.02
C LYS A 70 37.74 5.11 9.90
N LEU A 71 37.66 6.16 9.09
CA LEU A 71 38.76 7.08 8.81
C LEU A 71 38.84 8.28 9.78
N GLY A 72 37.95 8.36 10.78
CA GLY A 72 37.92 9.49 11.72
C GLY A 72 37.49 10.82 11.08
N HIS A 73 36.90 10.78 9.87
CA HIS A 73 36.39 11.98 9.21
C HIS A 73 35.14 12.51 9.95
N LYS A 74 34.97 13.84 10.01
CA LYS A 74 33.73 14.46 10.54
C LYS A 74 32.50 13.87 9.84
N LYS A 75 31.40 13.72 10.61
CA LYS A 75 30.05 13.31 10.11
C LYS A 75 29.74 14.00 8.78
N SER A 76 29.11 13.28 7.83
CA SER A 76 28.91 13.81 6.47
C SER A 76 28.27 15.20 6.48
N ASN A 77 28.62 16.02 5.47
CA ASN A 77 27.75 17.12 5.05
C ASN A 77 26.48 16.50 4.48
N PRO A 78 25.35 16.50 5.24
CA PRO A 78 24.14 15.91 4.74
C PRO A 78 23.61 16.78 3.60
N LEU A 79 23.07 16.15 2.57
CA LEU A 79 22.51 16.85 1.41
C LEU A 79 21.45 17.88 1.80
N TYR A 80 20.63 17.49 2.77
CA TYR A 80 19.60 18.29 3.40
C TYR A 80 19.84 18.34 4.92
N PRO A 81 19.54 19.48 5.58
CA PRO A 81 19.47 19.57 7.03
C PRO A 81 18.58 18.49 7.65
N SER A 82 18.84 18.13 8.91
CA SER A 82 18.03 17.11 9.61
C SER A 82 16.54 17.50 9.64
N ALA A 83 16.23 18.78 9.93
CA ALA A 83 14.85 19.25 9.99
C ALA A 83 14.10 19.05 8.66
N GLU A 84 14.73 19.31 7.52
CA GLU A 84 14.12 19.08 6.21
C GLU A 84 13.88 17.59 5.94
N LYS A 85 14.86 16.74 6.28
CA LYS A 85 14.71 15.28 6.11
C LYS A 85 13.59 14.69 6.96
N MET A 86 13.38 15.23 8.15
CA MET A 86 12.32 14.78 9.07
C MET A 86 10.95 15.34 8.67
N SER A 87 10.88 16.21 7.66
CA SER A 87 9.62 16.75 7.13
C SER A 87 9.09 15.99 5.91
N VAL A 88 9.86 15.01 5.42
CA VAL A 88 9.51 14.19 4.25
C VAL A 88 9.70 12.72 4.57
N SER A 89 9.01 11.84 3.84
CA SER A 89 9.24 10.40 3.93
C SER A 89 10.72 10.08 3.70
N LYS A 90 11.18 8.91 4.16
CA LYS A 90 12.43 8.34 3.64
C LYS A 90 12.38 8.32 2.11
N HIS A 91 13.54 8.42 1.46
CA HIS A 91 13.55 8.46 -0.01
C HIS A 91 12.99 7.15 -0.59
N GLN A 92 12.12 7.27 -1.58
CA GLN A 92 11.47 6.16 -2.24
C GLN A 92 11.67 6.27 -3.76
N SER A 93 11.67 5.10 -4.41
CA SER A 93 11.62 5.01 -5.87
C SER A 93 10.24 5.46 -6.36
N THR A 94 10.22 6.53 -7.14
CA THR A 94 9.03 7.17 -7.72
C THR A 94 9.26 7.43 -9.21
N SER A 95 8.24 7.92 -9.90
CA SER A 95 8.33 8.34 -11.30
C SER A 95 7.89 9.80 -11.44
N TYR A 96 8.33 10.44 -12.52
CA TYR A 96 7.98 11.80 -12.89
C TYR A 96 7.18 11.81 -14.19
N ALA A 97 6.06 12.51 -14.22
CA ALA A 97 5.27 12.78 -15.42
C ALA A 97 5.06 14.29 -15.60
N ASN A 98 4.95 14.72 -16.86
CA ASN A 98 4.46 16.07 -17.19
C ASN A 98 3.51 15.98 -18.39
N PRO A 99 2.27 15.53 -18.19
CA PRO A 99 1.30 15.34 -19.27
C PRO A 99 1.03 16.64 -20.05
N SER A 100 1.05 17.80 -19.37
CA SER A 100 0.90 19.13 -19.99
C SER A 100 1.98 19.45 -21.03
N LYS A 101 3.11 18.72 -20.99
CA LYS A 101 4.24 18.80 -21.92
C LYS A 101 4.40 17.53 -22.77
N GLY A 102 3.36 16.69 -22.80
CA GLY A 102 3.35 15.44 -23.55
C GLY A 102 4.26 14.35 -22.99
N PHE A 103 4.77 14.51 -21.75
CA PHE A 103 5.58 13.48 -21.11
C PHE A 103 4.73 12.62 -20.18
N LYS A 104 4.19 11.52 -20.72
CA LYS A 104 3.36 10.54 -20.01
C LYS A 104 4.09 9.19 -19.96
N PRO A 105 5.06 9.00 -19.05
CA PRO A 105 5.78 7.74 -18.97
C PRO A 105 4.81 6.58 -18.68
N SER A 106 5.14 5.40 -19.19
CA SER A 106 4.57 4.17 -18.65
C SER A 106 5.09 3.96 -17.22
N TYR A 107 4.25 3.35 -16.39
CA TYR A 107 4.56 2.96 -15.03
C TYR A 107 4.58 1.44 -14.95
N PHE A 108 5.49 0.89 -14.14
CA PHE A 108 5.64 -0.54 -13.86
C PHE A 108 5.93 -1.51 -15.02
N GLY A 109 6.33 -1.06 -16.22
CA GLY A 109 6.68 -2.02 -17.28
C GLY A 109 5.67 -2.13 -18.44
N TRP A 110 4.55 -1.41 -18.38
CA TRP A 110 3.30 -1.97 -18.91
C TRP A 110 2.67 -1.20 -20.09
N GLY A 111 2.26 -1.98 -21.10
CA GLY A 111 1.44 -1.58 -22.24
C GLY A 111 0.03 -2.19 -22.14
N LYS A 112 -0.91 -1.40 -21.63
CA LYS A 112 -2.37 -1.32 -21.85
C LYS A 112 -3.30 -2.52 -22.13
N ALA A 113 -2.86 -3.70 -22.53
CA ALA A 113 -3.76 -4.68 -23.15
C ALA A 113 -4.65 -5.51 -22.19
N SER A 114 -4.52 -5.40 -20.86
CA SER A 114 -5.39 -6.12 -19.91
C SER A 114 -5.51 -5.40 -18.55
N ARG A 115 -6.53 -4.54 -18.40
CA ARG A 115 -6.78 -3.67 -17.22
C ARG A 115 -7.44 -4.38 -16.01
N ASN A 116 -6.91 -5.52 -15.58
CA ASN A 116 -7.41 -6.22 -14.38
C ASN A 116 -6.57 -5.96 -13.12
N GLU A 117 -5.52 -5.12 -13.20
CA GLU A 117 -4.68 -4.81 -12.04
C GLU A 117 -5.27 -3.69 -11.18
N LEU A 118 -5.22 -3.85 -9.86
CA LEU A 118 -5.62 -2.83 -8.89
C LEU A 118 -4.46 -1.87 -8.61
N LEU A 119 -4.31 -0.85 -9.47
CA LEU A 119 -3.21 0.10 -9.39
C LEU A 119 -3.69 1.49 -8.97
N VAL A 120 -3.47 1.77 -7.69
CA VAL A 120 -3.78 3.04 -7.04
C VAL A 120 -2.54 3.53 -6.32
N GLY A 121 -2.25 4.83 -6.38
CA GLY A 121 -1.05 5.40 -5.80
C GLY A 121 -1.28 6.82 -5.32
N VAL A 122 -0.21 7.61 -5.32
CA VAL A 122 -0.26 9.03 -4.96
C VAL A 122 0.61 9.86 -5.89
N SER A 123 0.26 11.13 -6.04
CA SER A 123 1.07 12.14 -6.72
C SER A 123 1.34 13.32 -5.81
N PHE A 124 2.46 13.98 -6.07
CA PHE A 124 2.98 15.13 -5.36
C PHE A 124 3.43 16.18 -6.37
N ASN A 125 3.29 17.45 -5.99
CA ASN A 125 4.00 18.52 -6.67
C ASN A 125 5.52 18.33 -6.43
N PRO A 126 6.38 18.49 -7.44
CA PRO A 126 7.83 18.49 -7.27
C PRO A 126 8.37 19.38 -6.15
N ASP A 127 7.70 20.49 -5.84
CA ASP A 127 8.09 21.40 -4.75
C ASP A 127 7.88 20.79 -3.35
N ASP A 128 7.02 19.77 -3.24
CA ASP A 128 6.77 19.01 -2.01
C ASP A 128 7.72 17.79 -1.88
N CYS A 129 8.77 17.72 -2.69
CA CYS A 129 9.71 16.60 -2.74
C CYS A 129 11.15 17.02 -2.48
N LEU A 130 11.92 16.13 -1.84
CA LEU A 130 13.38 16.21 -1.80
C LEU A 130 13.96 15.16 -2.73
N PHE A 131 14.93 15.51 -3.60
CA PHE A 131 15.48 14.63 -4.62
C PHE A 131 16.89 14.11 -4.27
N TRP A 132 17.17 12.85 -4.63
CA TRP A 132 18.48 12.22 -4.49
C TRP A 132 19.03 11.64 -5.79
N LEU A 133 18.16 11.34 -6.76
CA LEU A 133 18.51 10.73 -8.04
C LEU A 133 17.39 10.98 -9.05
N MET A 134 17.74 11.20 -10.31
CA MET A 134 16.81 11.29 -11.44
C MET A 134 17.43 10.58 -12.64
N MET A 135 16.76 9.57 -13.19
CA MET A 135 17.35 8.78 -14.28
C MET A 135 16.32 8.15 -15.22
N LEU A 136 16.75 7.82 -16.44
CA LEU A 136 16.07 6.88 -17.33
C LEU A 136 16.60 5.47 -17.12
N TYR A 137 15.72 4.48 -17.02
CA TYR A 137 16.14 3.14 -16.66
C TYR A 137 15.24 2.03 -17.22
N ASP A 138 15.76 0.80 -17.20
CA ASP A 138 15.15 -0.41 -17.76
C ASP A 138 15.16 -1.57 -16.72
N GLY A 139 16.27 -1.78 -15.99
CA GLY A 139 16.55 -3.04 -15.29
C GLY A 139 16.17 -3.21 -13.79
N GLY A 140 15.18 -2.48 -13.25
CA GLY A 140 14.77 -2.59 -11.84
C GLY A 140 15.77 -2.16 -10.74
N THR A 141 15.27 -1.85 -9.53
CA THR A 141 16.07 -1.22 -8.45
C THR A 141 17.18 -2.10 -7.84
N HIS A 142 17.08 -3.42 -8.00
CA HIS A 142 17.89 -4.39 -7.25
C HIS A 142 19.26 -4.67 -7.90
N GLY A 143 19.34 -4.70 -9.25
CA GLY A 143 20.58 -4.97 -9.97
C GLY A 143 21.54 -3.77 -10.10
N ARG A 144 21.21 -2.63 -9.46
CA ARG A 144 21.96 -1.39 -9.64
C ARG A 144 23.15 -1.30 -8.71
N GLN A 145 24.33 -1.15 -9.31
CA GLN A 145 25.52 -0.75 -8.59
C GLN A 145 25.36 0.70 -8.12
N LYS A 146 25.03 0.90 -6.84
CA LYS A 146 24.94 2.25 -6.24
C LYS A 146 26.20 2.63 -5.46
N ASP A 147 27.01 1.63 -5.11
CA ASP A 147 28.21 1.84 -4.31
C ASP A 147 29.43 1.21 -5.02
N PHE A 148 30.62 1.71 -4.71
CA PHE A 148 31.87 1.39 -5.39
C PHE A 148 33.01 1.28 -4.39
N GLN A 149 34.00 0.43 -4.71
CA GLN A 149 35.17 0.21 -3.87
C GLN A 149 36.12 1.41 -3.85
N THR A 150 36.24 2.13 -4.97
CA THR A 150 37.14 3.28 -5.12
C THR A 150 36.43 4.51 -5.67
N ARG A 151 37.02 5.70 -5.47
CA ARG A 151 36.46 6.96 -5.97
C ARG A 151 36.52 7.00 -7.50
N GLU A 152 37.60 6.47 -8.07
CA GLU A 152 37.88 6.45 -9.50
C GLU A 152 36.88 5.58 -10.25
N THR A 153 36.53 4.41 -9.69
CA THR A 153 35.52 3.52 -10.27
C THR A 153 34.12 4.12 -10.20
N ALA A 154 33.79 4.80 -9.10
CA ALA A 154 32.54 5.56 -8.99
C ALA A 154 32.49 6.71 -10.00
N GLN A 155 33.58 7.45 -10.18
CA GLN A 155 33.64 8.58 -11.10
C GLN A 155 33.52 8.11 -12.56
N ALA A 156 34.26 7.08 -12.95
CA ALA A 156 34.16 6.49 -14.29
C ALA A 156 32.74 5.97 -14.59
N TYR A 157 32.08 5.36 -13.59
CA TYR A 157 30.68 4.96 -13.73
C TYR A 157 29.76 6.17 -13.91
N LEU A 158 29.92 7.21 -13.09
CA LEU A 158 29.14 8.44 -13.18
C LEU A 158 29.28 9.11 -14.56
N ASP A 159 30.51 9.28 -15.04
CA ASP A 159 30.79 9.91 -16.33
C ASP A 159 30.14 9.12 -17.48
N LYS A 160 30.16 7.79 -17.40
CA LYS A 160 29.47 6.90 -18.34
C LYS A 160 27.94 7.10 -18.30
N GLN A 161 27.33 7.20 -17.12
CA GLN A 161 25.87 7.41 -17.01
C GLN A 161 25.44 8.79 -17.51
N LEU A 162 26.22 9.83 -17.25
CA LEU A 162 25.96 11.19 -17.74
C LEU A 162 26.11 11.25 -19.26
N THR A 163 27.21 10.72 -19.81
CA THR A 163 27.46 10.67 -21.26
C THR A 163 26.39 9.86 -21.99
N GLY A 164 25.92 8.77 -21.37
CA GLY A 164 24.84 7.93 -21.90
C GLY A 164 23.44 8.55 -21.80
N GLY A 165 23.28 9.73 -21.21
CA GLY A 165 21.99 10.38 -20.99
C GLY A 165 21.06 9.59 -20.05
N ILE A 166 21.65 8.75 -19.19
CA ILE A 166 20.92 7.92 -18.23
C ILE A 166 20.62 8.71 -16.97
N PHE A 167 21.63 9.39 -16.41
CA PHE A 167 21.44 10.30 -15.29
C PHE A 167 21.04 11.68 -15.79
N CYS A 168 20.02 12.24 -15.15
CA CYS A 168 19.49 13.58 -15.45
C CYS A 168 19.68 14.46 -14.21
N GLU A 169 20.10 15.71 -14.42
CA GLU A 169 20.40 16.66 -13.35
C GLU A 169 19.18 17.53 -12.99
N SER A 170 18.11 17.46 -13.78
CA SER A 170 16.85 18.15 -13.54
C SER A 170 15.66 17.37 -14.10
N LEU A 171 14.46 17.67 -13.60
CA LEU A 171 13.21 17.12 -14.14
C LEU A 171 12.99 17.49 -15.61
N GLU A 172 13.44 18.68 -16.03
CA GLU A 172 13.39 19.09 -17.43
C GLU A 172 14.31 18.23 -18.31
N GLN A 173 15.53 17.96 -17.86
CA GLN A 173 16.42 17.05 -18.58
C GLN A 173 15.83 15.63 -18.63
N LEU A 174 15.21 15.16 -17.53
CA LEU A 174 14.54 13.87 -17.48
C LEU A 174 13.37 13.78 -18.46
N GLU A 175 12.56 14.85 -18.55
CA GLU A 175 11.45 14.98 -19.49
C GLU A 175 11.94 14.90 -20.95
N ILE A 176 12.99 15.67 -21.29
CA ILE A 176 13.57 15.70 -22.62
C ILE A 176 14.15 14.33 -22.97
N ALA A 177 14.92 13.74 -22.06
CA ALA A 177 15.55 12.44 -22.27
C ALA A 177 14.47 11.34 -22.42
N GLY A 178 13.44 11.36 -21.58
CA GLY A 178 12.36 10.38 -21.57
C GLY A 178 11.53 10.43 -22.85
N ARG A 179 11.22 11.62 -23.36
CA ARG A 179 10.56 11.76 -24.68
C ARG A 179 11.39 11.23 -25.84
N LYS A 180 12.72 11.37 -25.78
CA LYS A 180 13.63 10.78 -26.78
C LYS A 180 13.74 9.26 -26.65
N ASN A 181 13.37 8.70 -25.49
CA ASN A 181 13.48 7.28 -25.17
C ASN A 181 12.16 6.74 -24.60
N PRO A 182 11.04 6.75 -25.34
CA PRO A 182 9.71 6.45 -24.80
C PRO A 182 9.55 5.00 -24.30
N LYS A 183 10.48 4.11 -24.67
CA LYS A 183 10.54 2.71 -24.19
C LYS A 183 11.24 2.56 -22.83
N LYS A 184 11.97 3.57 -22.37
CA LYS A 184 12.65 3.55 -21.07
C LYS A 184 11.72 4.09 -19.99
N TYR A 185 11.76 3.48 -18.82
CA TYR A 185 11.13 4.03 -17.63
C TYR A 185 11.92 5.22 -17.13
N ASN A 186 11.27 6.09 -16.38
CA ASN A 186 11.99 7.06 -15.57
C ASN A 186 11.84 6.71 -14.10
N GLU A 187 12.87 7.05 -13.34
CA GLU A 187 12.87 6.91 -11.91
C GLU A 187 13.43 8.17 -11.26
N VAL A 188 12.75 8.58 -10.22
CA VAL A 188 13.17 9.63 -9.31
C VAL A 188 13.25 9.03 -7.91
N LEU A 189 14.40 9.17 -7.25
CA LEU A 189 14.55 8.81 -5.84
C LEU A 189 14.21 10.06 -5.01
N ALA A 190 13.03 10.07 -4.39
CA ALA A 190 12.51 11.26 -3.70
C ALA A 190 12.00 10.95 -2.29
N GLY A 191 12.25 11.86 -1.35
CA GLY A 191 11.52 11.95 -0.10
C GLY A 191 10.26 12.80 -0.32
N LEU A 192 9.12 12.33 0.17
CA LEU A 192 7.80 12.81 -0.21
C LEU A 192 7.13 13.50 0.97
N LYS A 193 6.56 14.69 0.76
CA LYS A 193 5.77 15.39 1.77
C LYS A 193 4.33 15.49 1.30
N TRP A 194 3.40 15.03 2.13
CA TRP A 194 2.00 15.32 1.87
C TRP A 194 1.70 16.78 2.19
N ASN A 195 1.19 17.51 1.20
CA ASN A 195 0.75 18.88 1.38
C ASN A 195 -0.78 18.94 1.56
N MET A 196 -1.21 19.46 2.71
CA MET A 196 -2.64 19.54 3.07
C MET A 196 -3.42 20.57 2.23
N GLY A 197 -2.75 21.41 1.43
CA GLY A 197 -3.37 22.40 0.55
C GLY A 197 -3.92 21.84 -0.78
N GLY A 198 -3.87 20.51 -0.99
CA GLY A 198 -4.45 19.86 -2.17
C GLY A 198 -3.53 19.76 -3.39
N SER A 199 -2.24 20.07 -3.27
CA SER A 199 -1.24 19.85 -4.33
C SER A 199 -0.79 18.39 -4.46
N SER A 200 -1.14 17.56 -3.48
CA SER A 200 -0.94 16.11 -3.49
C SER A 200 -2.28 15.40 -3.67
N ALA A 201 -2.31 14.26 -4.34
CA ALA A 201 -3.54 13.51 -4.62
C ALA A 201 -3.33 12.01 -4.49
N VAL A 202 -4.40 11.28 -4.16
CA VAL A 202 -4.50 9.84 -4.46
C VAL A 202 -4.77 9.71 -5.96
N VAL A 203 -4.13 8.75 -6.63
CA VAL A 203 -4.17 8.63 -8.09
C VAL A 203 -4.61 7.24 -8.51
N VAL A 204 -5.61 7.18 -9.38
CA VAL A 204 -6.05 5.97 -10.08
C VAL A 204 -5.21 5.81 -11.34
N PHE A 205 -4.44 4.73 -11.43
CA PHE A 205 -3.61 4.42 -12.61
C PHE A 205 -4.22 3.32 -13.48
N SER A 206 -5.00 2.42 -12.88
CA SER A 206 -5.88 1.50 -13.60
C SER A 206 -7.29 2.03 -13.53
N ASP A 207 -7.76 2.73 -14.57
CA ASP A 207 -9.12 3.28 -14.56
C ASP A 207 -10.17 2.19 -14.80
N ASN A 208 -10.54 1.52 -13.71
CA ASN A 208 -11.63 0.56 -13.55
C ASN A 208 -12.37 0.83 -12.22
N LEU A 209 -13.59 0.29 -12.07
CA LEU A 209 -14.46 0.56 -10.93
C LEU A 209 -13.78 0.26 -9.59
N GLU A 210 -13.20 -0.93 -9.44
CA GLU A 210 -12.53 -1.36 -8.20
C GLU A 210 -11.37 -0.43 -7.80
N SER A 211 -10.55 0.01 -8.76
CA SER A 211 -9.44 0.93 -8.48
C SER A 211 -9.94 2.32 -8.09
N ARG A 212 -11.04 2.79 -8.68
CA ARG A 212 -11.67 4.06 -8.28
C ARG A 212 -12.24 3.98 -6.87
N LEU A 213 -12.92 2.90 -6.52
CA LEU A 213 -13.41 2.66 -5.14
C LEU A 213 -12.26 2.51 -4.13
N LEU A 214 -11.21 1.78 -4.48
CA LEU A 214 -10.02 1.66 -3.65
C LEU A 214 -9.34 3.02 -3.42
N ALA A 215 -9.32 3.89 -4.43
CA ALA A 215 -8.80 5.25 -4.29
C ALA A 215 -9.64 6.09 -3.30
N GLN A 216 -10.97 5.95 -3.31
CA GLN A 216 -11.84 6.57 -2.31
C GLN A 216 -11.50 6.09 -0.89
N LEU A 217 -11.39 4.78 -0.71
CA LEU A 217 -11.05 4.16 0.58
C LEU A 217 -9.69 4.67 1.11
N ARG A 218 -8.68 4.69 0.24
CA ARG A 218 -7.33 5.17 0.56
C ARG A 218 -7.29 6.66 0.85
N ALA A 219 -8.07 7.47 0.13
CA ALA A 219 -8.18 8.90 0.40
C ALA A 219 -8.79 9.16 1.79
N LEU A 220 -9.81 8.40 2.18
CA LEU A 220 -10.43 8.48 3.51
C LEU A 220 -9.47 8.07 4.63
N ASP A 221 -8.75 6.95 4.47
CA ASP A 221 -7.72 6.49 5.42
C ASP A 221 -6.64 7.57 5.62
N LEU A 222 -6.06 8.07 4.53
CA LEU A 222 -5.04 9.12 4.59
C LEU A 222 -5.59 10.40 5.24
N LYS A 223 -6.81 10.82 4.90
CA LYS A 223 -7.47 11.99 5.51
C LYS A 223 -7.64 11.81 7.02
N LYS A 224 -8.08 10.63 7.48
CA LYS A 224 -8.24 10.33 8.92
C LYS A 224 -6.90 10.36 9.66
N ARG A 225 -5.84 9.75 9.09
CA ARG A 225 -4.50 9.75 9.68
C ARG A 225 -3.90 11.16 9.76
N LEU A 226 -4.04 11.95 8.69
CA LEU A 226 -3.60 13.36 8.70
C LEU A 226 -4.39 14.19 9.72
N ALA A 227 -5.71 13.99 9.84
CA ALA A 227 -6.54 14.67 10.83
C ALA A 227 -6.20 14.31 12.27
N ALA A 228 -5.83 13.05 12.53
CA ALA A 228 -5.37 12.61 13.84
C ALA A 228 -4.00 13.22 14.20
N LYS A 229 -3.07 13.30 13.24
CA LYS A 229 -1.74 13.89 13.46
C LYS A 229 -1.77 15.41 13.57
N TYR A 230 -2.63 16.07 12.78
CA TYR A 230 -2.71 17.53 12.70
C TYR A 230 -4.13 18.03 13.01
N PRO A 231 -4.61 17.87 14.27
CA PRO A 231 -6.00 18.19 14.64
C PRO A 231 -6.37 19.66 14.39
N ASP A 232 -5.39 20.56 14.48
CA ASP A 232 -5.56 22.01 14.33
C ASP A 232 -5.49 22.49 12.86
N LYS A 233 -5.19 21.61 11.90
CA LYS A 233 -4.95 21.97 10.49
C LYS A 233 -6.16 21.71 9.59
N LYS A 234 -7.37 21.98 10.08
CA LYS A 234 -8.61 21.82 9.32
C LYS A 234 -8.89 23.05 8.43
N PRO A 235 -9.49 22.87 7.23
CA PRO A 235 -9.89 21.59 6.63
C PRO A 235 -8.69 20.84 6.01
N ILE A 236 -8.68 19.50 6.15
CA ILE A 236 -7.72 18.63 5.47
C ILE A 236 -8.38 18.03 4.24
N THR A 237 -7.75 18.25 3.09
CA THR A 237 -8.22 17.75 1.80
C THR A 237 -7.27 16.67 1.29
N VAL A 238 -7.85 15.57 0.82
CA VAL A 238 -7.13 14.49 0.13
C VAL A 238 -7.84 14.28 -1.21
N PRO A 239 -7.47 15.03 -2.25
CA PRO A 239 -8.12 14.92 -3.55
C PRO A 239 -7.76 13.60 -4.22
N ILE A 240 -8.62 13.16 -5.14
CA ILE A 240 -8.40 12.00 -5.99
C ILE A 240 -8.31 12.47 -7.44
N SER A 241 -7.41 11.85 -8.19
CA SER A 241 -7.26 12.10 -9.62
C SER A 241 -7.07 10.81 -10.40
N ILE A 242 -7.31 10.86 -11.70
CA ILE A 242 -7.09 9.75 -12.64
C ILE A 242 -5.88 10.11 -13.51
N TYR A 243 -4.93 9.19 -13.59
CA TYR A 243 -3.76 9.36 -14.44
C TYR A 243 -4.18 9.39 -15.91
N PRO A 244 -3.67 10.35 -16.73
CA PRO A 244 -4.13 10.50 -18.09
C PRO A 244 -3.77 9.28 -18.92
N ASP A 245 -4.72 8.88 -19.75
CA ASP A 245 -4.56 7.78 -20.66
C ASP A 245 -3.42 8.07 -21.65
N VAL A 246 -2.38 7.22 -21.65
CA VAL A 246 -1.13 7.50 -22.40
C VAL A 246 -1.31 7.45 -23.92
N THR A 247 -2.45 6.96 -24.43
CA THR A 247 -2.76 6.91 -25.87
C THR A 247 -3.75 7.98 -26.27
N ASP A 248 -4.49 8.55 -25.32
CA ASP A 248 -5.38 9.66 -25.58
C ASP A 248 -4.60 10.98 -25.52
N SER A 249 -4.40 11.59 -26.68
CA SER A 249 -3.72 12.88 -26.79
C SER A 249 -4.56 14.05 -26.27
N SER A 250 -5.88 13.87 -26.12
CA SER A 250 -6.77 14.91 -25.60
C SER A 250 -6.63 15.12 -24.09
N GLN A 251 -6.24 14.07 -23.36
CA GLN A 251 -6.00 14.14 -21.92
C GLN A 251 -4.64 14.78 -21.66
N THR A 252 -4.64 16.08 -21.38
CA THR A 252 -3.41 16.86 -21.22
C THR A 252 -2.93 16.95 -19.78
N ASP A 253 -3.69 16.43 -18.81
CA ASP A 253 -3.33 16.46 -17.40
C ASP A 253 -3.96 15.33 -16.57
N PHE A 254 -3.59 15.23 -15.31
CA PHE A 254 -4.28 14.39 -14.32
C PHE A 254 -5.70 14.89 -14.17
N MET A 255 -6.68 14.00 -14.37
CA MET A 255 -8.09 14.37 -14.38
C MET A 255 -8.63 14.34 -12.94
N PRO A 256 -9.27 15.40 -12.43
CA PRO A 256 -9.94 15.36 -11.13
C PRO A 256 -11.01 14.27 -11.11
N TYR A 257 -11.06 13.51 -10.02
CA TYR A 257 -12.12 12.54 -9.74
C TYR A 257 -13.01 13.12 -8.64
N ASP A 258 -14.05 13.83 -9.08
CA ASP A 258 -14.90 14.64 -8.20
C ASP A 258 -15.88 13.80 -7.36
N ASP A 259 -16.53 14.46 -6.40
CA ASP A 259 -17.43 13.81 -5.44
C ASP A 259 -18.68 13.20 -6.10
N ASP A 260 -19.14 13.76 -7.23
CA ASP A 260 -20.29 13.25 -7.98
C ASP A 260 -19.93 11.94 -8.70
N GLN A 261 -18.75 11.88 -9.32
CA GLN A 261 -18.20 10.66 -9.91
C GLN A 261 -17.96 9.59 -8.83
N GLN A 262 -17.39 9.99 -7.68
CA GLN A 262 -17.21 9.10 -6.54
C GLN A 262 -18.52 8.50 -6.05
N LYS A 263 -19.57 9.33 -5.93
CA LYS A 263 -20.90 8.89 -5.52
C LYS A 263 -21.50 7.92 -6.54
N LYS A 264 -21.40 8.24 -7.84
CA LYS A 264 -21.90 7.38 -8.92
C LYS A 264 -21.25 5.99 -8.87
N ASP A 265 -19.93 5.91 -8.71
CA ASP A 265 -19.24 4.61 -8.62
C ASP A 265 -19.65 3.82 -7.37
N ARG A 266 -19.89 4.49 -6.23
CA ARG A 266 -20.44 3.80 -5.04
C ARG A 266 -21.86 3.28 -5.27
N ASP A 267 -22.69 4.03 -5.99
CA ASP A 267 -24.06 3.60 -6.30
C ASP A 267 -24.08 2.44 -7.30
N GLU A 268 -23.16 2.44 -8.28
CA GLU A 268 -22.91 1.32 -9.19
C GLU A 268 -22.46 0.07 -8.42
N ALA A 269 -21.47 0.22 -7.54
CA ALA A 269 -20.91 -0.87 -6.74
C ALA A 269 -21.90 -1.52 -5.76
N LYS A 270 -22.97 -0.83 -5.35
CA LYS A 270 -24.03 -1.42 -4.52
C LYS A 270 -24.80 -2.54 -5.23
N SER A 271 -24.81 -2.51 -6.56
CA SER A 271 -25.49 -3.51 -7.39
C SER A 271 -24.57 -4.63 -7.86
N ASP A 272 -23.27 -4.54 -7.57
CA ASP A 272 -22.25 -5.50 -7.97
C ASP A 272 -21.73 -6.26 -6.72
N PRO A 273 -22.04 -7.56 -6.56
CA PRO A 273 -21.61 -8.36 -5.42
C PRO A 273 -20.09 -8.35 -5.17
N ASP A 274 -19.28 -8.24 -6.23
CA ASP A 274 -17.82 -8.26 -6.13
C ASP A 274 -17.27 -6.90 -5.68
N ALA A 275 -17.93 -5.81 -6.04
CA ALA A 275 -17.54 -4.44 -5.68
C ALA A 275 -18.15 -3.93 -4.37
N LEU A 276 -19.22 -4.57 -3.87
CA LEU A 276 -19.95 -4.14 -2.67
C LEU A 276 -19.03 -4.01 -1.45
N CYS A 277 -18.03 -4.89 -1.31
CA CYS A 277 -17.10 -4.89 -0.17
C CYS A 277 -16.30 -3.58 -0.05
N TYR A 278 -16.05 -2.89 -1.17
CA TYR A 278 -15.40 -1.58 -1.15
C TYR A 278 -16.30 -0.49 -0.59
N VAL A 279 -17.60 -0.49 -0.95
CA VAL A 279 -18.58 0.49 -0.44
C VAL A 279 -18.67 0.36 1.07
N GLU A 280 -18.73 -0.87 1.57
CA GLU A 280 -18.75 -1.12 3.00
C GLU A 280 -17.45 -0.68 3.68
N ALA A 281 -16.29 -1.05 3.14
CA ALA A 281 -15.01 -0.61 3.70
C ALA A 281 -14.93 0.92 3.75
N ILE A 282 -15.45 1.61 2.73
CA ILE A 282 -15.56 3.07 2.67
C ILE A 282 -16.46 3.60 3.78
N ASP A 283 -17.66 3.05 3.93
CA ASP A 283 -18.64 3.47 4.95
C ASP A 283 -18.12 3.21 6.36
N PHE A 284 -17.46 2.07 6.59
CA PHE A 284 -16.81 1.74 7.84
C PHE A 284 -15.66 2.71 8.15
N VAL A 285 -14.75 2.93 7.19
CA VAL A 285 -13.65 3.89 7.37
C VAL A 285 -14.17 5.32 7.42
N HIS A 286 -15.36 5.65 6.91
CA HIS A 286 -15.93 6.99 7.02
C HIS A 286 -16.61 7.18 8.39
N ALA A 287 -17.63 6.38 8.68
CA ALA A 287 -18.58 6.57 9.77
C ALA A 287 -18.56 5.47 10.84
N GLY A 288 -17.78 4.40 10.65
CA GLY A 288 -17.76 3.24 11.56
C GLY A 288 -19.01 2.37 11.47
N THR A 289 -19.77 2.51 10.39
CA THR A 289 -21.02 1.78 10.13
C THR A 289 -20.74 0.47 9.43
N ILE A 290 -21.47 -0.57 9.81
CA ILE A 290 -21.51 -1.86 9.11
C ILE A 290 -22.96 -2.21 8.77
N THR A 291 -23.19 -2.86 7.63
CA THR A 291 -24.46 -3.52 7.31
C THR A 291 -24.59 -4.85 8.09
N GLU A 292 -25.78 -5.31 8.42
CA GLU A 292 -25.98 -6.61 9.11
C GLU A 292 -26.27 -7.74 8.11
N ASN A 293 -26.17 -9.00 8.56
CA ASN A 293 -26.60 -10.22 7.85
C ASN A 293 -25.91 -10.46 6.50
N LYS A 294 -24.58 -10.49 6.52
CA LYS A 294 -23.77 -10.62 5.30
C LYS A 294 -23.41 -12.06 4.99
N SER A 295 -23.12 -12.31 3.72
CA SER A 295 -22.43 -13.54 3.36
C SER A 295 -21.02 -13.54 3.95
N PRO A 296 -20.52 -14.70 4.41
CA PRO A 296 -19.18 -14.77 4.98
C PRO A 296 -18.05 -14.41 3.98
N ALA A 297 -18.26 -14.66 2.69
CA ALA A 297 -17.34 -14.22 1.64
C ALA A 297 -17.21 -12.68 1.61
N HIS A 298 -18.32 -11.97 1.79
CA HIS A 298 -18.35 -10.52 1.80
C HIS A 298 -17.67 -9.92 3.04
N LEU A 299 -17.88 -10.53 4.21
CA LEU A 299 -17.17 -10.16 5.45
C LEU A 299 -15.66 -10.33 5.30
N LEU A 300 -15.22 -11.47 4.76
CA LEU A 300 -13.81 -11.77 4.53
C LEU A 300 -13.17 -10.77 3.56
N GLN A 301 -13.82 -10.48 2.43
CA GLN A 301 -13.31 -9.51 1.45
C GLN A 301 -13.18 -8.11 2.05
N THR A 302 -14.19 -7.67 2.82
CA THR A 302 -14.15 -6.37 3.51
C THR A 302 -13.03 -6.33 4.54
N TYR A 303 -12.87 -7.39 5.34
CA TYR A 303 -11.77 -7.52 6.29
C TYR A 303 -10.40 -7.41 5.60
N ILE A 304 -10.18 -8.15 4.51
CA ILE A 304 -8.92 -8.13 3.75
C ILE A 304 -8.64 -6.73 3.20
N LEU A 305 -9.66 -6.03 2.69
CA LEU A 305 -9.51 -4.64 2.23
C LEU A 305 -9.09 -3.70 3.37
N LEU A 306 -9.69 -3.83 4.55
CA LEU A 306 -9.37 -3.03 5.72
C LEU A 306 -7.98 -3.36 6.28
N GLU A 307 -7.58 -4.63 6.27
CA GLU A 307 -6.25 -5.07 6.70
C GLU A 307 -5.16 -4.45 5.82
N LYS A 308 -5.39 -4.32 4.50
CA LYS A 308 -4.48 -3.63 3.58
C LYS A 308 -4.29 -2.14 3.91
N LEU A 309 -5.28 -1.50 4.55
CA LEU A 309 -5.12 -0.14 5.08
C LEU A 309 -4.32 -0.13 6.39
N GLY A 310 -4.51 -1.16 7.21
CA GLY A 310 -3.71 -1.47 8.38
C GLY A 310 -4.47 -2.30 9.40
N LYS A 311 -3.73 -3.07 10.20
CA LYS A 311 -4.30 -4.06 11.15
C LYS A 311 -5.34 -3.47 12.11
N LYS A 312 -5.20 -2.19 12.47
CA LYS A 312 -6.15 -1.51 13.36
C LYS A 312 -7.55 -1.42 12.73
N HIS A 313 -7.66 -1.05 11.46
CA HIS A 313 -8.96 -0.93 10.79
C HIS A 313 -9.66 -2.29 10.71
N ALA A 314 -8.91 -3.33 10.38
CA ALA A 314 -9.39 -4.71 10.36
C ALA A 314 -9.91 -5.14 11.74
N LYS A 315 -9.15 -4.89 12.81
CA LYS A 315 -9.59 -5.18 14.19
C LYS A 315 -10.83 -4.38 14.59
N ASP A 316 -10.84 -3.07 14.36
CA ASP A 316 -11.97 -2.21 14.70
C ASP A 316 -13.26 -2.68 13.97
N TYR A 317 -13.11 -3.22 12.76
CA TYR A 317 -14.21 -3.82 12.00
C TYR A 317 -14.70 -5.11 12.65
N LEU A 318 -13.81 -6.02 13.03
CA LEU A 318 -14.18 -7.23 13.78
C LEU A 318 -14.90 -6.92 15.09
N LEU A 319 -14.54 -5.83 15.77
CA LEU A 319 -15.22 -5.43 17.00
C LEU A 319 -16.69 -5.01 16.80
N LYS A 320 -17.08 -4.72 15.56
CA LYS A 320 -18.45 -4.32 15.18
C LYS A 320 -19.28 -5.48 14.65
N ILE A 321 -18.64 -6.55 14.18
CA ILE A 321 -19.27 -7.77 13.68
C ILE A 321 -20.03 -8.45 14.84
N ASN A 322 -21.26 -8.92 14.59
CA ASN A 322 -22.08 -9.56 15.62
C ASN A 322 -21.85 -11.09 15.68
N CYS A 323 -22.45 -11.78 16.66
CA CYS A 323 -22.25 -13.23 16.81
C CYS A 323 -22.78 -14.07 15.62
N ASN A 324 -23.82 -13.60 14.91
CA ASN A 324 -24.35 -14.30 13.74
C ASN A 324 -23.35 -14.29 12.58
N ASP A 325 -22.59 -13.21 12.43
CA ASP A 325 -21.56 -13.11 11.41
C ASP A 325 -20.37 -14.07 11.67
N PHE A 326 -20.04 -14.36 12.94
CA PHE A 326 -19.04 -15.37 13.30
C PHE A 326 -19.51 -16.79 12.98
N TYR A 327 -20.79 -17.08 13.23
CA TYR A 327 -21.43 -18.33 12.81
C TYR A 327 -21.28 -18.54 11.31
N PHE A 328 -21.57 -17.51 10.50
CA PHE A 328 -21.38 -17.58 9.05
C PHE A 328 -19.91 -17.74 8.66
N LEU A 329 -18.99 -17.08 9.35
CA LEU A 329 -17.56 -17.20 9.10
C LEU A 329 -17.05 -18.65 9.29
N MET A 330 -17.50 -19.29 10.38
CA MET A 330 -17.18 -20.68 10.66
C MET A 330 -17.80 -21.64 9.65
N GLY A 331 -19.02 -21.37 9.17
CA GLY A 331 -19.64 -22.09 8.07
C GLY A 331 -18.84 -21.99 6.76
N ALA A 332 -18.36 -20.79 6.40
CA ALA A 332 -17.50 -20.61 5.23
C ALA A 332 -16.15 -21.31 5.38
N PHE A 333 -15.59 -21.32 6.58
CA PHE A 333 -14.36 -22.04 6.89
C PHE A 333 -14.51 -23.55 6.69
N HIS A 334 -15.60 -24.13 7.24
CA HIS A 334 -15.96 -25.52 6.99
C HIS A 334 -16.11 -25.83 5.50
N HIS A 335 -16.79 -24.97 4.73
CA HIS A 335 -16.92 -25.13 3.29
C HIS A 335 -15.59 -25.03 2.53
N ALA A 336 -14.69 -24.14 2.94
CA ALA A 336 -13.36 -23.99 2.32
C ALA A 336 -12.51 -25.26 2.49
N ILE A 337 -12.55 -25.88 3.68
CA ILE A 337 -11.92 -27.18 3.93
C ILE A 337 -12.58 -28.28 3.09
N CYS A 338 -13.91 -28.32 3.03
CA CYS A 338 -14.63 -29.28 2.20
C CYS A 338 -14.23 -29.19 0.72
N ARG A 339 -13.77 -28.02 0.26
CA ARG A 339 -13.32 -27.78 -1.13
C ARG A 339 -11.80 -27.86 -1.34
N ASP A 340 -10.99 -28.12 -0.30
CA ASP A 340 -9.51 -28.09 -0.34
C ASP A 340 -8.93 -26.77 -0.88
N SER A 341 -9.58 -25.64 -0.57
CA SER A 341 -9.05 -24.32 -0.91
C SER A 341 -8.06 -23.86 0.15
N SER A 342 -6.77 -24.20 0.00
CA SER A 342 -5.72 -23.86 0.98
C SER A 342 -5.60 -22.35 1.24
N GLU A 343 -5.70 -21.52 0.19
CA GLU A 343 -5.66 -20.06 0.30
C GLU A 343 -6.84 -19.51 1.12
N SER A 344 -8.05 -19.99 0.85
CA SER A 344 -9.25 -19.59 1.61
C SER A 344 -9.16 -20.06 3.07
N VAL A 345 -8.61 -21.25 3.31
CA VAL A 345 -8.37 -21.79 4.66
C VAL A 345 -7.41 -20.89 5.43
N ASP A 346 -6.29 -20.46 4.83
CA ASP A 346 -5.31 -19.60 5.52
C ASP A 346 -5.85 -18.20 5.85
N GLN A 347 -6.60 -17.60 4.92
CA GLN A 347 -7.23 -16.31 5.11
C GLN A 347 -8.32 -16.37 6.20
N LEU A 348 -9.20 -17.36 6.14
CA LEU A 348 -10.26 -17.56 7.13
C LEU A 348 -9.69 -17.92 8.51
N MET A 349 -8.61 -18.70 8.58
CA MET A 349 -7.96 -19.02 9.85
C MET A 349 -7.31 -17.83 10.53
N THR A 350 -6.72 -16.93 9.74
CA THR A 350 -6.16 -15.67 10.26
C THR A 350 -7.28 -14.83 10.87
N LEU A 351 -8.37 -14.67 10.13
CA LEU A 351 -9.56 -13.93 10.56
C LEU A 351 -10.23 -14.54 11.81
N ILE A 352 -10.45 -15.86 11.82
CA ILE A 352 -10.98 -16.59 12.96
C ILE A 352 -10.06 -16.43 14.17
N SER A 353 -8.76 -16.61 14.00
CA SER A 353 -7.79 -16.45 15.09
C SER A 353 -7.86 -15.06 15.71
N ASP A 354 -7.93 -14.01 14.87
CA ASP A 354 -8.02 -12.63 15.33
C ASP A 354 -9.37 -12.34 16.04
N MET A 355 -10.49 -12.86 15.55
CA MET A 355 -11.80 -12.74 16.22
C MET A 355 -11.84 -13.48 17.56
N CYS A 356 -11.31 -14.69 17.60
CA CYS A 356 -11.31 -15.56 18.79
C CYS A 356 -10.44 -15.02 19.94
N LEU A 357 -9.38 -14.27 19.63
CA LEU A 357 -8.50 -13.69 20.65
C LEU A 357 -9.15 -12.54 21.42
N ASP A 358 -10.10 -11.83 20.81
CA ASP A 358 -10.70 -10.63 21.36
C ASP A 358 -12.15 -10.85 21.88
N TYR A 359 -12.78 -12.00 21.61
CA TYR A 359 -14.18 -12.30 22.00
C TYR A 359 -14.45 -13.75 22.46
N PRO A 360 -14.33 -14.06 23.76
CA PRO A 360 -14.56 -15.42 24.27
C PRO A 360 -16.04 -15.85 24.26
N ASN A 361 -17.00 -14.91 24.22
CA ASN A 361 -18.44 -15.21 24.27
C ASN A 361 -19.08 -15.47 22.90
N ILE A 362 -18.30 -15.38 21.82
CA ILE A 362 -18.79 -15.53 20.44
C ILE A 362 -19.15 -16.99 20.09
N LEU A 363 -18.67 -17.97 20.86
CA LEU A 363 -18.97 -19.40 20.64
C LEU A 363 -20.41 -19.80 21.04
N CYS A 364 -21.12 -18.97 21.83
CA CYS A 364 -22.31 -19.39 22.56
C CYS A 364 -23.65 -18.90 21.99
N SER A 365 -23.69 -18.20 20.84
CA SER A 365 -24.98 -17.83 20.25
C SER A 365 -25.58 -19.04 19.52
N ALA A 366 -26.52 -19.72 20.18
CA ALA A 366 -27.30 -20.79 19.56
C ALA A 366 -28.18 -20.22 18.44
N ALA A 367 -28.15 -20.81 17.26
CA ALA A 367 -29.21 -20.62 16.29
C ALA A 367 -30.54 -21.08 16.91
N THR A 368 -31.63 -20.36 16.65
CA THR A 368 -32.98 -20.74 17.11
C THR A 368 -33.76 -21.36 15.95
N GLY A 369 -34.53 -22.41 16.20
CA GLY A 369 -35.33 -23.08 15.17
C GLY A 369 -34.70 -24.42 14.74
N PRO A 370 -34.89 -24.88 13.49
CA PRO A 370 -34.39 -26.19 13.04
C PRO A 370 -32.86 -26.33 13.11
N ASP A 371 -32.12 -25.21 13.17
CA ASP A 371 -30.66 -25.17 13.28
C ASP A 371 -30.18 -25.08 14.74
N ALA A 372 -31.06 -25.31 15.73
CA ALA A 372 -30.71 -25.25 17.14
C ALA A 372 -29.58 -26.24 17.50
N GLY A 373 -28.44 -25.69 17.93
CA GLY A 373 -27.21 -26.45 18.22
C GLY A 373 -26.11 -26.25 17.17
N GLU A 374 -26.42 -25.71 16.00
CA GLU A 374 -25.42 -25.24 15.04
C GLU A 374 -24.90 -23.88 15.54
N ASN A 375 -23.74 -23.87 16.19
CA ASN A 375 -23.03 -22.66 16.59
C ASN A 375 -21.65 -22.61 15.92
N GLY A 376 -20.89 -21.51 16.11
CA GLY A 376 -19.55 -21.40 15.52
C GLY A 376 -18.60 -22.54 15.93
N PHE A 377 -18.79 -23.11 17.13
CA PHE A 377 -18.02 -24.25 17.62
C PHE A 377 -18.36 -25.55 16.87
N TYR A 378 -19.66 -25.80 16.60
CA TYR A 378 -20.12 -26.92 15.79
C TYR A 378 -19.44 -26.95 14.41
N PHE A 379 -19.41 -25.81 13.71
CA PHE A 379 -18.74 -25.71 12.40
C PHE A 379 -17.21 -25.87 12.49
N LEU A 380 -16.58 -25.42 13.58
CA LEU A 380 -15.15 -25.62 13.81
C LEU A 380 -14.80 -27.10 14.02
N ILE A 381 -15.63 -27.85 14.75
CA ILE A 381 -15.46 -29.29 14.94
C ILE A 381 -15.72 -30.05 13.63
N LEU A 382 -16.75 -29.66 12.86
CA LEU A 382 -16.97 -30.22 11.53
C LEU A 382 -15.78 -29.95 10.58
N ALA A 383 -15.26 -28.73 10.59
CA ALA A 383 -14.07 -28.34 9.84
C ALA A 383 -12.87 -29.25 10.18
N LEU A 384 -12.63 -29.50 11.47
CA LEU A 384 -11.59 -30.43 11.95
C LEU A 384 -11.83 -31.86 11.45
N PHE A 385 -13.06 -32.37 11.57
CA PHE A 385 -13.44 -33.71 11.13
C PHE A 385 -13.17 -33.89 9.63
N HIS A 386 -13.57 -32.93 8.79
CA HIS A 386 -13.33 -33.00 7.35
C HIS A 386 -11.85 -32.85 6.97
N ALA A 387 -11.10 -31.98 7.66
CA ALA A 387 -9.65 -31.86 7.44
C ALA A 387 -8.93 -33.18 7.75
N ALA A 388 -9.35 -33.88 8.82
CA ALA A 388 -8.83 -35.18 9.20
C ALA A 388 -9.20 -36.27 8.18
N LEU A 389 -10.46 -36.32 7.72
CA LEU A 389 -10.89 -37.26 6.67
C LEU A 389 -10.09 -37.13 5.36
N LYS A 390 -9.67 -35.90 5.04
CA LYS A 390 -8.88 -35.61 3.85
C LYS A 390 -7.37 -35.79 4.03
N ASN A 391 -6.91 -36.25 5.21
CA ASN A 391 -5.49 -36.38 5.55
C ASN A 391 -4.69 -35.07 5.40
N SER A 392 -5.34 -33.91 5.56
CA SER A 392 -4.65 -32.61 5.51
C SER A 392 -4.04 -32.30 6.88
N SER A 393 -2.88 -32.90 7.16
CA SER A 393 -2.18 -32.77 8.46
C SER A 393 -1.85 -31.31 8.81
N GLU A 394 -1.57 -30.49 7.81
CA GLU A 394 -1.34 -29.06 7.97
C GLU A 394 -2.61 -28.33 8.46
N ASN A 395 -3.76 -28.57 7.82
CA ASN A 395 -5.03 -27.95 8.23
C ASN A 395 -5.49 -28.45 9.60
N VAL A 396 -5.35 -29.75 9.87
CA VAL A 396 -5.64 -30.32 11.20
C VAL A 396 -4.83 -29.60 12.28
N LYS A 397 -3.53 -29.41 12.07
CA LYS A 397 -2.68 -28.70 13.02
C LYS A 397 -3.16 -27.26 13.24
N LYS A 398 -3.40 -26.52 12.17
CA LYS A 398 -3.90 -25.13 12.24
C LYS A 398 -5.21 -25.03 13.03
N ILE A 399 -6.16 -25.93 12.77
CA ILE A 399 -7.47 -25.95 13.43
C ILE A 399 -7.34 -26.30 14.92
N VAL A 400 -6.54 -27.31 15.25
CA VAL A 400 -6.25 -27.68 16.64
C VAL A 400 -5.63 -26.52 17.41
N ASP A 401 -4.66 -25.80 16.81
CA ASP A 401 -4.05 -24.62 17.45
C ASP A 401 -5.09 -23.54 17.78
N VAL A 402 -6.10 -23.33 16.94
CA VAL A 402 -7.20 -22.39 17.20
C VAL A 402 -8.15 -22.91 18.28
N VAL A 403 -8.54 -24.19 18.23
CA VAL A 403 -9.40 -24.81 19.26
C VAL A 403 -8.74 -24.71 20.64
N LEU A 404 -7.44 -24.97 20.74
CA LEU A 404 -6.71 -24.87 22.00
C LEU A 404 -6.68 -23.43 22.53
N LYS A 405 -6.39 -22.44 21.67
CA LYS A 405 -6.42 -21.02 22.05
C LYS A 405 -7.81 -20.57 22.50
N LEU A 406 -8.86 -21.09 21.88
CA LEU A 406 -10.24 -20.83 22.28
C LEU A 406 -10.52 -21.40 23.68
N ILE A 407 -10.16 -22.67 23.92
CA ILE A 407 -10.31 -23.32 25.23
C ILE A 407 -9.59 -22.54 26.33
N GLU A 408 -8.37 -22.06 26.07
CA GLU A 408 -7.59 -21.25 27.02
C GLU A 408 -8.24 -19.91 27.39
N LYS A 409 -9.13 -19.38 26.53
CA LYS A 409 -9.72 -18.04 26.67
C LYS A 409 -11.18 -18.05 27.10
N CYS A 410 -11.88 -19.17 26.94
CA CYS A 410 -13.27 -19.30 27.35
C CYS A 410 -13.40 -19.46 28.86
N ASP A 411 -14.44 -18.87 29.44
CA ASP A 411 -14.85 -19.16 30.81
C ASP A 411 -15.26 -20.65 30.91
N PRO A 412 -14.77 -21.42 31.90
CA PRO A 412 -15.24 -22.78 32.16
C PRO A 412 -16.78 -22.90 32.19
N ALA A 413 -17.50 -21.88 32.66
CA ALA A 413 -18.96 -21.86 32.65
C ALA A 413 -19.56 -21.76 31.23
N ALA A 414 -18.92 -21.01 30.33
CA ALA A 414 -19.32 -20.92 28.93
C ALA A 414 -19.00 -22.21 28.16
N LEU A 415 -17.85 -22.85 28.47
CA LEU A 415 -17.49 -24.17 27.91
C LEU A 415 -18.46 -25.28 28.35
N ALA A 416 -18.97 -25.20 29.59
CA ALA A 416 -19.94 -26.17 30.10
C ALA A 416 -21.37 -25.98 29.54
N ALA A 417 -21.62 -24.85 28.88
CA ALA A 417 -22.90 -24.51 28.24
C ALA A 417 -22.93 -24.76 26.72
N LEU A 418 -21.78 -25.13 26.13
CA LEU A 418 -21.66 -25.68 24.77
C LEU A 418 -22.11 -27.14 24.76
#